data_AF-A0AAN7QQA7-F1
#
_entry.id   AF-A0AAN7QQA7-F1
#
_cell.length_a   1.000
_cell.length_b   1.000
_cell.length_c   1.000
_cell.angle_alpha   90.00
_cell.angle_beta   90.00
_cell.angle_gamma   90.00
#
_symmetry.space_group_name_H-M   'P 1'
#
loop_
_entity.id
_entity.type
_entity.pdbx_description
1 polymer ?
#
loop_
_entity_poly.entity_id
_entity_poly.type
_entity_poly.pdbx_seq_one_letter_code
_entity_poly.pdbx_strand_id
1 'polypeptide(L)'
;MAKNDEKRVKAGDLQAITLEASASMYQGFLLPLLLITLALTPCPSLSISDPTIARARPPPLPVLPIPTAAQLEWQLGEMVMFLHFGTNTFTDSEWGTGHAPPSVFHPTRMDPSQWVRVAKETGFSRVILTSKHLDGFCLWPSELTDYSVRSSPWRNGTGDVVAELAAAAKEAGIGMGLYLSPWDRHEECYGKTLEYNEFYMGQMRELLTRYGEIKEVWLDGAKGDGEKDMDYFFDSWFSLICQLQPGAVIFSDAGPGTRWIGDEAGSAGTTCWSLFNTSNALIGGTDPQ
;
A
#
# COMPACT_ATOMS: atom_id res chain seq x y z
N MET A 1 -37.56 -22.76 1.52
CA MET A 1 -37.52 -24.12 2.12
C MET A 1 -36.13 -24.67 1.88
N ALA A 2 -35.20 -24.39 2.80
CA ALA A 2 -33.90 -25.06 2.95
C ALA A 2 -33.35 -24.58 4.30
N LYS A 3 -33.51 -25.43 5.33
CA LYS A 3 -32.89 -25.31 6.65
C LYS A 3 -31.53 -26.00 6.60
N ASN A 4 -30.56 -25.49 7.35
CA ASN A 4 -29.52 -26.26 8.06
C ASN A 4 -28.72 -25.23 8.89
N ASP A 5 -29.09 -25.02 10.15
CA ASP A 5 -28.66 -25.75 11.35
C ASP A 5 -27.28 -25.30 11.87
N GLU A 6 -27.38 -24.42 12.87
CA GLU A 6 -26.33 -23.96 13.77
C GLU A 6 -25.64 -25.13 14.49
N LYS A 7 -24.31 -25.08 14.60
CA LYS A 7 -23.59 -25.72 15.72
C LYS A 7 -22.66 -24.73 16.40
N ARG A 8 -23.12 -24.32 17.57
CA ARG A 8 -22.46 -23.52 18.60
C ARG A 8 -21.42 -24.40 19.32
N VAL A 9 -20.14 -24.10 19.20
CA VAL A 9 -19.08 -24.75 19.98
C VAL A 9 -18.87 -23.96 21.28
N LYS A 10 -19.01 -24.64 22.41
CA LYS A 10 -18.79 -24.09 23.75
C LYS A 10 -17.29 -24.11 24.09
N ALA A 11 -16.87 -23.07 24.81
CA ALA A 11 -15.57 -22.95 25.44
C ALA A 11 -15.37 -24.03 26.53
N GLY A 12 -14.17 -24.62 26.55
CA GLY A 12 -13.70 -25.54 27.58
C GLY A 12 -12.20 -25.77 27.43
N ASP A 13 -11.48 -25.51 28.52
CA ASP A 13 -10.17 -26.04 28.89
C ASP A 13 -8.90 -25.47 28.22
N LEU A 14 -8.48 -24.32 28.74
CA LEU A 14 -7.08 -23.89 28.78
C LEU A 14 -6.35 -24.70 29.87
N GLN A 15 -5.55 -25.69 29.46
CA GLN A 15 -4.48 -26.23 30.30
C GLN A 15 -3.14 -25.61 29.90
N ALA A 16 -2.48 -25.06 30.93
CA ALA A 16 -1.14 -24.55 30.88
C ALA A 16 -0.14 -25.65 30.49
N ILE A 17 0.75 -25.36 29.55
CA ILE A 17 1.98 -26.13 29.34
C ILE A 17 3.13 -25.14 29.55
N THR A 18 3.65 -25.13 30.77
CA THR A 18 4.99 -24.69 31.12
C THR A 18 5.98 -25.74 30.63
N LEU A 19 6.98 -25.32 29.85
CA LEU A 19 8.18 -26.11 29.58
C LEU A 19 9.39 -25.25 29.94
N GLU A 20 9.96 -25.52 31.11
CA GLU A 20 11.32 -25.16 31.50
C GLU A 20 12.24 -26.40 31.40
N ALA A 21 13.54 -26.10 31.31
CA ALA A 21 14.72 -26.97 31.37
C ALA A 21 15.04 -27.76 30.08
N SER A 22 16.28 -27.88 29.62
CA SER A 22 17.54 -27.93 30.36
C SER A 22 18.73 -27.61 29.44
N ALA A 23 19.76 -27.00 30.03
CA ALA A 23 21.10 -26.87 29.46
C ALA A 23 21.88 -28.21 29.48
N SER A 24 23.02 -28.19 28.78
CA SER A 24 24.16 -29.11 28.83
C SER A 24 24.14 -30.32 27.89
N MET A 25 25.02 -30.29 26.88
CA MET A 25 26.03 -31.35 26.74
C MET A 25 27.23 -30.87 25.90
N TYR A 26 28.34 -30.59 26.58
CA TYR A 26 29.68 -30.57 26.01
C TYR A 26 30.21 -32.02 26.01
N GLN A 27 30.46 -32.58 24.83
CA GLN A 27 31.27 -33.78 24.57
C GLN A 27 31.89 -33.53 23.18
N GLY A 28 33.18 -33.23 23.02
CA GLY A 28 34.30 -34.02 23.51
C GLY A 28 34.68 -35.08 22.47
N PHE A 29 35.01 -34.68 21.23
CA PHE A 29 35.51 -35.60 20.20
C PHE A 29 37.02 -35.42 20.03
N LEU A 30 37.77 -36.42 20.47
CA LEU A 30 39.18 -36.64 20.11
C LEU A 30 39.28 -36.98 18.62
N LEU A 31 40.09 -36.22 17.87
CA LEU A 31 40.54 -36.61 16.53
C LEU A 31 41.63 -37.70 16.64
N PRO A 32 41.58 -38.79 15.87
CA PRO A 32 42.72 -39.67 15.73
C PRO A 32 43.73 -39.07 14.74
N LEU A 33 45.00 -39.08 15.14
CA LEU A 33 46.16 -38.70 14.34
C LEU A 33 46.32 -39.69 13.17
N LEU A 34 46.06 -39.26 11.94
CA LEU A 34 46.38 -40.04 10.74
C LEU A 34 47.76 -39.63 10.22
N LEU A 35 48.77 -40.46 10.46
CA LEU A 35 50.09 -40.35 9.86
C LEU A 35 50.00 -40.68 8.36
N ILE A 36 50.04 -39.66 7.50
CA ILE A 36 50.14 -39.83 6.05
C ILE A 36 51.62 -39.88 5.69
N THR A 37 52.08 -41.03 5.22
CA THR A 37 53.41 -41.22 4.63
C THR A 37 53.51 -40.47 3.30
N LEU A 38 54.41 -39.49 3.22
CA LEU A 38 54.69 -38.70 2.04
C LEU A 38 55.48 -39.54 1.02
N ALA A 39 54.80 -40.15 0.05
CA ALA A 39 55.46 -40.73 -1.12
C ALA A 39 55.81 -39.59 -2.10
N LEU A 40 57.11 -39.33 -2.26
CA LEU A 40 57.66 -38.41 -3.26
C LEU A 40 57.44 -38.99 -4.66
N THR A 41 56.29 -38.71 -5.27
CA THR A 41 56.09 -38.87 -6.70
C THR A 41 56.66 -37.66 -7.43
N PRO A 42 57.59 -37.81 -8.40
CA PRO A 42 58.09 -36.69 -9.18
C PRO A 42 56.92 -36.08 -9.97
N CYS A 43 56.60 -34.83 -9.61
CA CYS A 43 55.61 -34.02 -10.29
C CYS A 43 56.02 -33.90 -11.76
N PRO A 44 55.21 -34.32 -12.75
CA PRO A 44 55.48 -33.96 -14.12
C PRO A 44 55.45 -32.43 -14.19
N SER A 45 56.48 -31.84 -14.78
CA SER A 45 56.57 -30.40 -15.02
C SER A 45 55.28 -29.94 -15.70
N LEU A 46 54.36 -29.36 -14.92
CA LEU A 46 53.25 -28.59 -15.42
C LEU A 46 53.87 -27.46 -16.24
N SER A 47 53.74 -27.59 -17.55
CA SER A 47 53.79 -26.44 -18.44
C SER A 47 52.85 -25.40 -17.84
N ILE A 48 53.42 -24.31 -17.33
CA ILE A 48 52.66 -23.11 -17.03
C ILE A 48 52.22 -22.60 -18.39
N SER A 49 51.09 -23.13 -18.87
CA SER A 49 50.28 -22.42 -19.85
C SER A 49 49.94 -21.11 -19.19
N ASP A 50 50.52 -20.03 -19.72
CA ASP A 50 50.22 -18.66 -19.36
C ASP A 50 48.71 -18.55 -19.13
N PRO A 51 48.25 -18.36 -17.88
CA PRO A 51 46.85 -18.10 -17.66
C PRO A 51 46.65 -16.73 -18.27
N THR A 52 46.20 -16.71 -19.53
CA THR A 52 45.42 -15.60 -20.03
C THR A 52 44.30 -15.47 -19.02
N ILE A 53 44.49 -14.60 -18.03
CA ILE A 53 43.45 -14.19 -17.10
C ILE A 53 42.41 -13.62 -18.02
N ALA A 54 41.41 -14.44 -18.36
CA ALA A 54 40.30 -14.06 -19.19
C ALA A 54 39.69 -12.88 -18.45
N ARG A 55 39.99 -11.68 -18.95
CA ARG A 55 39.63 -10.45 -18.27
C ARG A 55 38.12 -10.47 -18.15
N ALA A 56 37.63 -10.60 -16.92
CA ALA A 56 36.20 -10.74 -16.66
C ALA A 56 35.48 -9.60 -17.39
N ARG A 57 34.62 -9.96 -18.35
CA ARG A 57 33.80 -8.96 -19.04
C ARG A 57 32.71 -8.52 -18.08
N PRO A 58 32.59 -7.21 -17.79
CA PRO A 58 31.48 -6.74 -16.99
C PRO A 58 30.15 -7.09 -17.70
N PRO A 59 29.06 -7.27 -16.95
CA PRO A 59 27.75 -7.48 -17.54
C PRO A 59 27.37 -6.31 -18.48
N PRO A 60 26.51 -6.54 -19.48
CA PRO A 60 26.01 -5.46 -20.32
C PRO A 60 25.28 -4.40 -19.48
N LEU A 61 25.25 -3.17 -19.98
CA LEU A 61 24.44 -2.11 -19.38
C LEU A 61 22.94 -2.50 -19.43
N PRO A 62 22.16 -2.10 -18.42
CA PRO A 62 20.73 -2.36 -18.41
C PRO A 62 20.02 -1.61 -19.55
N VAL A 63 18.94 -2.21 -20.07
CA VAL A 63 18.00 -1.52 -20.97
C VAL A 63 17.06 -0.68 -20.10
N LEU A 64 17.05 0.62 -20.34
CA LEU A 64 16.20 1.56 -19.60
C LEU A 64 14.77 1.58 -20.16
N PRO A 65 13.78 1.93 -19.33
CA PRO A 65 13.89 2.25 -17.90
C PRO A 65 14.00 1.01 -17.00
N ILE A 66 14.64 1.17 -15.83
CA ILE A 66 14.66 0.20 -14.73
C ILE A 66 13.81 0.73 -13.57
N PRO A 67 13.17 -0.14 -12.77
CA PRO A 67 12.35 0.30 -11.65
C PRO A 67 13.19 1.00 -10.58
N THR A 68 12.60 1.98 -9.91
CA THR A 68 13.17 2.57 -8.69
C THR A 68 13.14 1.54 -7.54
N ALA A 69 13.86 1.83 -6.45
CA ALA A 69 13.82 0.99 -5.26
C ALA A 69 12.39 0.85 -4.70
N ALA A 70 11.62 1.95 -4.68
CA ALA A 70 10.22 1.94 -4.22
C ALA A 70 9.31 1.12 -5.14
N GLN A 71 9.50 1.20 -6.47
CA GLN A 71 8.76 0.35 -7.41
C GLN A 71 9.10 -1.13 -7.26
N LEU A 72 10.37 -1.46 -6.98
CA LEU A 72 10.79 -2.84 -6.75
C LEU A 72 10.23 -3.39 -5.43
N GLU A 73 10.28 -2.62 -4.34
CA GLU A 73 9.62 -2.96 -3.06
C GLU A 73 8.10 -3.14 -3.27
N TRP A 74 7.48 -2.23 -4.02
CA TRP A 74 6.07 -2.31 -4.37
C TRP A 74 5.75 -3.61 -5.14
N GLN A 75 6.57 -3.98 -6.12
CA GLN A 75 6.36 -5.18 -6.93
C GLN A 75 6.55 -6.47 -6.12
N LEU A 76 7.55 -6.49 -5.22
CA LEU A 76 7.83 -7.64 -4.34
C LEU A 76 6.81 -7.80 -3.21
N GLY A 77 6.02 -6.77 -2.93
CA GLY A 77 4.91 -6.87 -1.98
C GLY A 77 3.71 -7.66 -2.50
N GLU A 78 3.64 -7.91 -3.83
CA GLU A 78 2.65 -8.74 -4.55
C GLU A 78 1.18 -8.35 -4.35
N MET A 79 0.65 -8.43 -3.14
CA MET A 79 -0.76 -8.22 -2.80
C MET A 79 -0.97 -7.03 -1.86
N VAL A 80 -1.97 -6.21 -2.20
CA VAL A 80 -2.41 -5.04 -1.43
C VAL A 80 -3.90 -5.17 -1.11
N MET A 81 -4.30 -4.85 0.13
CA MET A 81 -5.70 -4.84 0.54
C MET A 81 -6.27 -3.42 0.46
N PHE A 82 -7.27 -3.20 -0.39
CA PHE A 82 -7.99 -1.94 -0.48
C PHE A 82 -9.17 -1.91 0.47
N LEU A 83 -9.25 -0.88 1.31
CA LEU A 83 -10.29 -0.67 2.32
C LEU A 83 -11.16 0.51 1.90
N HIS A 84 -12.27 0.22 1.23
CA HIS A 84 -13.32 1.20 0.98
C HIS A 84 -14.23 1.29 2.22
N PHE A 85 -14.14 2.42 2.91
CA PHE A 85 -14.90 2.67 4.13
C PHE A 85 -15.23 4.16 4.22
N GLY A 86 -16.45 4.49 4.64
CA GLY A 86 -16.89 5.88 4.70
C GLY A 86 -18.39 6.00 4.94
N THR A 87 -18.93 7.19 4.69
CA THR A 87 -20.38 7.46 4.74
C THR A 87 -21.17 6.50 3.84
N ASN A 88 -20.61 6.17 2.67
CA ASN A 88 -21.11 5.22 1.69
C ASN A 88 -21.41 3.83 2.26
N THR A 89 -20.62 3.37 3.24
CA THR A 89 -20.87 2.11 3.96
C THR A 89 -22.19 2.12 4.72
N PHE A 90 -22.66 3.29 5.15
CA PHE A 90 -23.88 3.46 5.95
C PHE A 90 -25.09 3.92 5.11
N THR A 91 -24.85 4.34 3.87
CA THR A 91 -25.89 4.74 2.93
C THR A 91 -26.16 3.72 1.84
N ASP A 92 -25.41 2.61 1.81
CA ASP A 92 -25.53 1.52 0.84
C ASP A 92 -25.38 2.02 -0.61
N SER A 93 -24.32 2.80 -0.84
CA SER A 93 -24.07 3.49 -2.11
C SER A 93 -22.61 3.36 -2.52
N GLU A 94 -22.35 2.96 -3.76
CA GLU A 94 -20.99 2.97 -4.32
C GLU A 94 -20.45 4.41 -4.41
N TRP A 95 -21.25 5.32 -4.98
CA TRP A 95 -20.88 6.71 -5.23
C TRP A 95 -21.78 7.68 -4.45
N GLY A 96 -21.33 8.08 -3.26
CA GLY A 96 -22.06 9.04 -2.43
C GLY A 96 -22.25 10.41 -3.08
N THR A 97 -23.33 11.10 -2.72
CA THR A 97 -23.76 12.35 -3.35
C THR A 97 -22.97 13.59 -2.94
N GLY A 98 -22.17 13.50 -1.88
CA GLY A 98 -21.54 14.66 -1.23
C GLY A 98 -22.41 15.37 -0.19
N HIS A 99 -23.64 14.91 0.05
CA HIS A 99 -24.59 15.58 0.95
C HIS A 99 -25.13 14.69 2.07
N ALA A 100 -24.58 13.49 2.24
CA ALA A 100 -24.95 12.62 3.36
C ALA A 100 -24.59 13.34 4.69
N PRO A 101 -25.48 13.43 5.69
CA PRO A 101 -25.13 14.13 6.91
C PRO A 101 -24.01 13.37 7.64
N PRO A 102 -22.97 14.04 8.20
CA PRO A 102 -21.89 13.38 8.94
C PRO A 102 -22.36 12.41 10.04
N SER A 103 -23.59 12.60 10.54
CA SER A 103 -24.22 11.72 11.53
C SER A 103 -24.47 10.30 11.06
N VAL A 104 -24.50 10.03 9.74
CA VAL A 104 -24.61 8.65 9.21
C VAL A 104 -23.36 7.84 9.51
N PHE A 105 -22.20 8.49 9.62
CA PHE A 105 -20.95 7.82 9.95
C PHE A 105 -20.93 7.49 11.46
N HIS A 106 -21.37 6.28 11.80
CA HIS A 106 -21.46 5.83 13.18
C HIS A 106 -21.17 4.33 13.34
N PRO A 107 -19.94 3.86 13.03
CA PRO A 107 -19.59 2.47 13.26
C PRO A 107 -19.62 2.17 14.76
N THR A 108 -20.33 1.11 15.14
CA THR A 108 -20.54 0.75 16.55
C THR A 108 -19.40 -0.07 17.15
N ARG A 109 -18.65 -0.81 16.32
CA ARG A 109 -17.61 -1.76 16.74
C ARG A 109 -16.40 -1.74 15.79
N MET A 110 -16.02 -0.57 15.31
CA MET A 110 -14.84 -0.43 14.44
C MET A 110 -13.58 -0.89 15.17
N ASP A 111 -12.77 -1.72 14.51
CA ASP A 111 -11.49 -2.21 15.01
C ASP A 111 -10.49 -2.36 13.85
N PRO A 112 -9.71 -1.30 13.52
CA PRO A 112 -8.69 -1.37 12.48
C PRO A 112 -7.61 -2.42 12.74
N SER A 113 -7.37 -2.79 14.00
CA SER A 113 -6.42 -3.87 14.33
C SER A 113 -6.93 -5.23 13.83
N GLN A 114 -8.25 -5.43 13.81
CA GLN A 114 -8.83 -6.61 13.19
C GLN A 114 -8.62 -6.63 11.67
N TRP A 115 -8.75 -5.50 10.98
CA TRP A 115 -8.52 -5.41 9.54
C TRP A 115 -7.07 -5.74 9.19
N VAL A 116 -6.12 -5.13 9.91
CA VAL A 116 -4.69 -5.36 9.72
C VAL A 116 -4.29 -6.80 10.06
N ARG A 117 -4.88 -7.39 11.11
CA ARG A 117 -4.65 -8.79 11.44
C ARG A 117 -5.05 -9.70 10.28
N VAL A 118 -6.24 -9.49 9.69
CA VAL A 118 -6.67 -10.25 8.52
C VAL A 118 -5.68 -10.05 7.37
N ALA A 119 -5.29 -8.80 7.07
CA ALA A 119 -4.34 -8.51 6.01
C ALA A 119 -3.03 -9.30 6.18
N LYS A 120 -2.48 -9.31 7.40
CA LYS A 120 -1.27 -10.05 7.75
C LYS A 120 -1.44 -11.56 7.64
N GLU A 121 -2.53 -12.10 8.17
CA GLU A 121 -2.81 -13.54 8.16
C GLU A 121 -3.04 -14.08 6.73
N THR A 122 -3.51 -13.24 5.81
CA THR A 122 -3.73 -13.62 4.40
C THR A 122 -2.63 -13.17 3.46
N GLY A 123 -1.50 -12.64 3.97
CA GLY A 123 -0.30 -12.37 3.18
C GLY A 123 -0.27 -11.05 2.41
N PHE A 124 -1.17 -10.09 2.70
CA PHE A 124 -1.07 -8.76 2.11
C PHE A 124 0.11 -7.98 2.69
N SER A 125 0.92 -7.35 1.85
CA SER A 125 2.09 -6.59 2.31
C SER A 125 1.71 -5.21 2.85
N ARG A 126 0.56 -4.68 2.42
CA ARG A 126 0.08 -3.34 2.78
C ARG A 126 -1.43 -3.23 2.69
N VAL A 127 -1.97 -2.20 3.33
CA VAL A 127 -3.38 -1.79 3.23
C VAL A 127 -3.46 -0.39 2.64
N ILE A 128 -4.49 -0.11 1.83
CA ILE A 128 -4.79 1.24 1.30
C ILE A 128 -6.19 1.62 1.80
N LEU A 129 -6.31 2.76 2.49
CA LEU A 129 -7.59 3.27 2.99
C LEU A 129 -8.10 4.41 2.13
N THR A 130 -9.39 4.39 1.79
CA THR A 130 -10.13 5.56 1.28
C THR A 130 -10.23 6.63 2.35
N SER A 131 -9.18 7.45 2.51
CA SER A 131 -9.13 8.51 3.52
C SER A 131 -10.20 9.57 3.24
N LYS A 132 -10.45 9.83 1.96
CA LYS A 132 -11.60 10.58 1.43
C LYS A 132 -12.02 9.93 0.12
N HIS A 133 -13.28 9.52 -0.02
CA HIS A 133 -13.85 9.06 -1.29
C HIS A 133 -14.45 10.23 -2.08
N LEU A 134 -15.07 9.98 -3.24
CA LEU A 134 -15.61 11.05 -4.10
C LEU A 134 -16.74 11.86 -3.45
N ASP A 135 -17.41 11.32 -2.44
CA ASP A 135 -18.40 12.07 -1.67
C ASP A 135 -17.77 13.13 -0.76
N GLY A 136 -16.45 13.17 -0.61
CA GLY A 136 -15.73 14.23 0.09
C GLY A 136 -15.63 14.05 1.61
N PHE A 137 -16.26 13.03 2.21
CA PHE A 137 -16.19 12.84 3.67
C PHE A 137 -14.81 12.37 4.10
N CYS A 138 -14.16 13.14 4.97
CA CYS A 138 -12.80 12.85 5.44
C CYS A 138 -12.81 11.94 6.67
N LEU A 139 -12.08 10.83 6.59
CA LEU A 139 -11.94 9.84 7.68
C LEU A 139 -10.94 10.24 8.79
N TRP A 140 -10.34 11.42 8.67
CA TRP A 140 -9.51 12.05 9.67
C TRP A 140 -10.07 13.44 10.01
N PRO A 141 -9.78 14.01 11.20
CA PRO A 141 -10.29 15.31 11.60
C PRO A 141 -9.50 16.45 10.94
N SER A 142 -9.57 16.54 9.60
CA SER A 142 -8.94 17.60 8.80
C SER A 142 -9.24 18.99 9.37
N GLU A 143 -8.27 19.90 9.29
CA GLU A 143 -8.44 21.31 9.67
C GLU A 143 -9.05 22.15 8.54
N LEU A 144 -9.17 21.58 7.34
CA LEU A 144 -9.56 22.31 6.12
C LEU A 144 -11.04 22.17 5.78
N THR A 145 -11.75 21.22 6.39
CA THR A 145 -13.18 21.01 6.17
C THR A 145 -13.87 20.46 7.40
N ASP A 146 -15.10 20.89 7.63
CA ASP A 146 -15.97 20.32 8.67
C ASP A 146 -16.64 19.01 8.23
N TYR A 147 -16.55 18.64 6.94
CA TYR A 147 -17.13 17.40 6.42
C TYR A 147 -16.19 16.21 6.66
N SER A 148 -16.03 15.88 7.93
CA SER A 148 -15.14 14.85 8.42
C SER A 148 -15.71 14.11 9.63
N VAL A 149 -14.98 13.10 10.09
CA VAL A 149 -15.25 12.38 11.35
C VAL A 149 -15.41 13.30 12.56
N ARG A 150 -14.84 14.52 12.54
CA ARG A 150 -14.99 15.52 13.59
C ARG A 150 -16.46 15.96 13.78
N SER A 151 -17.23 15.97 12.71
CA SER A 151 -18.65 16.32 12.70
C SER A 151 -19.58 15.12 12.88
N SER A 152 -19.01 13.92 13.05
CA SER A 152 -19.78 12.69 13.26
C SER A 152 -19.94 12.36 14.76
N PRO A 153 -21.00 11.62 15.14
CA PRO A 153 -21.16 11.13 16.52
C PRO A 153 -20.19 10.01 16.88
N TRP A 154 -19.49 9.43 15.88
CA TRP A 154 -18.52 8.37 16.13
C TRP A 154 -17.38 8.89 17.02
N ARG A 155 -17.09 8.14 18.11
CA ARG A 155 -16.16 8.53 19.18
C ARG A 155 -16.38 9.99 19.64
N ASN A 156 -17.63 10.45 19.70
CA ASN A 156 -17.98 11.82 20.10
C ASN A 156 -17.27 12.90 19.28
N GLY A 157 -17.00 12.66 17.99
CA GLY A 157 -16.32 13.63 17.11
C GLY A 157 -14.82 13.75 17.33
N THR A 158 -14.22 12.89 18.16
CA THR A 158 -12.75 12.89 18.40
C THR A 158 -12.03 11.72 17.75
N GLY A 159 -12.72 10.94 16.93
CA GLY A 159 -12.14 9.80 16.25
C GLY A 159 -11.26 10.19 15.07
N ASP A 160 -10.31 9.32 14.72
CA ASP A 160 -9.46 9.43 13.54
C ASP A 160 -9.19 8.02 13.01
N VAL A 161 -9.87 7.64 11.92
CA VAL A 161 -9.76 6.30 11.36
C VAL A 161 -8.37 6.09 10.75
N VAL A 162 -7.80 7.13 10.15
CA VAL A 162 -6.47 7.08 9.53
C VAL A 162 -5.41 6.84 10.60
N ALA A 163 -5.50 7.54 11.75
CA ALA A 163 -4.61 7.31 12.88
C ALA A 163 -4.70 5.88 13.43
N GLU A 164 -5.92 5.39 13.68
CA GLU A 164 -6.13 4.06 14.24
C GLU A 164 -5.61 2.96 13.31
N LEU A 165 -5.83 3.08 12.00
CA LEU A 165 -5.33 2.12 11.02
C LEU A 165 -3.80 2.21 10.85
N ALA A 166 -3.23 3.41 10.77
CA ALA A 166 -1.79 3.58 10.63
C ALA A 166 -1.03 3.02 11.85
N ALA A 167 -1.56 3.20 13.06
CA ALA A 167 -1.00 2.64 14.27
C ALA A 167 -1.03 1.10 14.26
N ALA A 168 -2.18 0.51 13.90
CA ALA A 168 -2.34 -0.94 13.79
C ALA A 168 -1.42 -1.54 12.72
N ALA A 169 -1.33 -0.91 11.54
CA ALA A 169 -0.48 -1.34 10.44
C ALA A 169 1.00 -1.34 10.86
N LYS A 170 1.45 -0.27 11.51
CA LYS A 170 2.81 -0.15 12.05
C LYS A 170 3.13 -1.23 13.08
N GLU A 171 2.24 -1.50 14.03
CA GLU A 171 2.43 -2.55 15.04
C GLU A 171 2.54 -3.94 14.40
N ALA A 172 1.75 -4.20 13.37
CA ALA A 172 1.74 -5.47 12.67
C ALA A 172 2.89 -5.65 11.66
N GLY A 173 3.61 -4.59 11.31
CA GLY A 173 4.61 -4.58 10.24
C GLY A 173 4.00 -4.61 8.83
N ILE A 174 2.80 -4.07 8.67
CA ILE A 174 2.07 -3.96 7.40
C ILE A 174 2.24 -2.54 6.86
N GLY A 175 2.51 -2.41 5.55
CA GLY A 175 2.62 -1.10 4.90
C GLY A 175 1.30 -0.33 4.93
N MET A 176 1.37 0.99 5.09
CA MET A 176 0.21 1.88 5.04
C MET A 176 0.19 2.62 3.70
N GLY A 177 -0.96 2.63 3.04
CA GLY A 177 -1.23 3.46 1.87
C GLY A 177 -2.52 4.25 2.03
N LEU A 178 -2.63 5.32 1.27
CA LEU A 178 -3.73 6.27 1.38
C LEU A 178 -4.32 6.55 0.00
N TYR A 179 -5.63 6.45 -0.09
CA TYR A 179 -6.42 6.97 -1.20
C TYR A 179 -7.01 8.32 -0.80
N LEU A 180 -6.88 9.31 -1.68
CA LEU A 180 -7.49 10.63 -1.53
C LEU A 180 -8.12 11.01 -2.87
N SER A 181 -9.45 10.91 -2.98
CA SER A 181 -10.17 11.17 -4.23
C SER A 181 -9.86 12.56 -4.79
N PRO A 182 -9.33 12.69 -6.03
CA PRO A 182 -9.22 13.98 -6.70
C PRO A 182 -10.58 14.62 -6.95
N TRP A 183 -11.56 13.83 -7.41
CA TRP A 183 -12.94 14.29 -7.54
C TRP A 183 -13.60 14.41 -6.17
N ASP A 184 -14.20 15.56 -5.88
CA ASP A 184 -14.91 15.84 -4.62
C ASP A 184 -16.29 16.45 -4.90
N ARG A 185 -17.34 15.80 -4.42
CA ARG A 185 -18.74 16.21 -4.59
C ARG A 185 -19.28 17.07 -3.44
N HIS A 186 -18.50 17.24 -2.37
CA HIS A 186 -18.88 18.05 -1.21
C HIS A 186 -18.26 19.44 -1.25
N GLU A 187 -16.96 19.51 -1.53
CA GLU A 187 -16.17 20.71 -1.31
C GLU A 187 -16.58 21.87 -2.23
N GLU A 188 -16.88 23.03 -1.63
CA GLU A 188 -17.43 24.18 -2.37
C GLU A 188 -16.45 24.75 -3.40
N CYS A 189 -15.14 24.67 -3.11
CA CYS A 189 -14.11 25.11 -4.04
C CYS A 189 -13.87 24.14 -5.19
N TYR A 190 -14.45 22.94 -5.20
CA TYR A 190 -14.32 22.03 -6.34
C TYR A 190 -14.87 22.66 -7.63
N GLY A 191 -14.04 22.67 -8.67
CA GLY A 191 -14.24 23.39 -9.94
C GLY A 191 -13.62 24.80 -9.98
N LYS A 192 -13.07 25.29 -8.87
CA LYS A 192 -12.20 26.47 -8.82
C LYS A 192 -10.76 25.99 -8.79
N THR A 193 -10.13 25.96 -9.96
CA THR A 193 -8.87 25.25 -10.19
C THR A 193 -7.80 25.57 -9.15
N LEU A 194 -7.50 26.84 -8.89
CA LEU A 194 -6.42 27.19 -7.96
C LEU A 194 -6.76 26.77 -6.52
N GLU A 195 -7.94 27.17 -6.05
CA GLU A 195 -8.38 27.00 -4.67
C GLU A 195 -8.53 25.53 -4.29
N TYR A 196 -9.09 24.69 -5.17
CA TYR A 196 -9.22 23.27 -4.89
C TYR A 196 -7.85 22.56 -4.91
N ASN A 197 -6.93 22.96 -5.79
CA ASN A 197 -5.57 22.41 -5.76
C ASN A 197 -4.83 22.78 -4.45
N GLU A 198 -4.99 24.00 -3.95
CA GLU A 198 -4.45 24.42 -2.65
C GLU A 198 -5.07 23.62 -1.49
N PHE A 199 -6.40 23.47 -1.49
CA PHE A 199 -7.14 22.65 -0.53
C PHE A 199 -6.65 21.19 -0.53
N TYR A 200 -6.58 20.58 -1.71
CA TYR A 200 -6.17 19.20 -1.91
C TYR A 200 -4.72 18.96 -1.44
N MET A 201 -3.79 19.84 -1.79
CA MET A 201 -2.40 19.79 -1.31
C MET A 201 -2.30 20.00 0.21
N GLY A 202 -3.19 20.81 0.79
CA GLY A 202 -3.32 20.96 2.23
C GLY A 202 -3.72 19.64 2.91
N GLN A 203 -4.77 18.97 2.41
CA GLN A 203 -5.20 17.67 2.92
C GLN A 203 -4.12 16.59 2.75
N MET A 204 -3.46 16.57 1.59
CA MET A 204 -2.32 15.69 1.33
C MET A 204 -1.21 15.92 2.35
N ARG A 205 -0.88 17.17 2.67
CA ARG A 205 0.13 17.49 3.69
C ARG A 205 -0.25 16.97 5.07
N GLU A 206 -1.51 17.11 5.50
CA GLU A 206 -1.98 16.52 6.77
C GLU A 206 -1.73 15.01 6.79
N LEU A 207 -2.20 14.32 5.74
CA LEU A 207 -2.10 12.87 5.60
C LEU A 207 -0.65 12.37 5.57
N LEU A 208 0.22 13.03 4.82
CA LEU A 208 1.61 12.59 4.62
C LEU A 208 2.56 13.03 5.73
N THR A 209 2.11 13.80 6.73
CA THR A 209 2.97 14.26 7.84
C THR A 209 2.52 13.80 9.23
N ARG A 210 1.25 13.43 9.40
CA ARG A 210 0.69 13.08 10.72
C ARG A 210 0.68 11.57 11.02
N TYR A 211 0.70 10.73 9.99
CA TYR A 211 0.39 9.29 10.13
C TYR A 211 1.58 8.35 9.93
N GLY A 212 2.82 8.87 9.99
CA GLY A 212 4.04 8.07 9.88
C GLY A 212 4.50 7.85 8.44
N GLU A 213 5.06 6.67 8.15
CA GLU A 213 5.53 6.32 6.82
C GLU A 213 4.35 5.85 5.95
N ILE A 214 4.19 6.47 4.79
CA ILE A 214 3.19 6.09 3.79
C ILE A 214 3.92 5.45 2.61
N LYS A 215 3.57 4.21 2.30
CA LYS A 215 4.18 3.39 1.24
C LYS A 215 3.52 3.58 -0.12
N GLU A 216 2.26 4.01 -0.15
CA GLU A 216 1.52 4.18 -1.39
C GLU A 216 0.49 5.30 -1.29
N VAL A 217 0.43 6.14 -2.31
CA VAL A 217 -0.58 7.19 -2.46
C VAL A 217 -1.36 6.91 -3.74
N TRP A 218 -2.67 6.75 -3.61
CA TRP A 218 -3.56 6.35 -4.69
C TRP A 218 -4.44 7.52 -5.11
N LEU A 219 -4.26 7.99 -6.36
CA LEU A 219 -4.98 9.11 -6.94
C LEU A 219 -5.89 8.62 -8.07
N ASP A 220 -7.20 8.73 -7.87
CA ASP A 220 -8.21 8.31 -8.85
C ASP A 220 -8.28 9.19 -10.10
N GLY A 221 -8.58 8.57 -11.23
CA GLY A 221 -8.98 9.24 -12.46
C GLY A 221 -10.50 9.32 -12.64
N ALA A 222 -11.30 8.58 -11.88
CA ALA A 222 -12.74 8.50 -12.04
C ALA A 222 -13.42 9.86 -11.87
N LYS A 223 -14.28 10.20 -12.84
CA LYS A 223 -15.12 11.40 -12.84
C LYS A 223 -16.44 11.10 -13.54
N GLY A 224 -17.55 11.51 -12.93
CA GLY A 224 -18.88 11.32 -13.51
C GLY A 224 -19.15 12.22 -14.73
N ASP A 225 -20.00 11.76 -15.63
CA ASP A 225 -20.47 12.53 -16.77
C ASP A 225 -21.23 13.79 -16.33
N GLY A 226 -20.89 14.95 -16.90
CA GLY A 226 -21.57 16.22 -16.62
C GLY A 226 -21.18 16.88 -15.29
N GLU A 227 -20.19 16.33 -14.58
CA GLU A 227 -19.63 16.93 -13.38
C GLU A 227 -18.81 18.19 -13.68
N LYS A 228 -18.61 19.04 -12.66
CA LYS A 228 -17.87 20.30 -12.80
C LYS A 228 -16.50 20.07 -13.44
N ASP A 229 -16.12 20.94 -14.37
CA ASP A 229 -14.77 20.91 -14.93
C ASP A 229 -13.73 21.23 -13.86
N MET A 230 -12.58 20.57 -13.92
CA MET A 230 -11.55 20.67 -12.88
C MET A 230 -10.19 20.27 -13.45
N ASP A 231 -9.22 21.19 -13.39
CA ASP A 231 -7.83 20.93 -13.77
C ASP A 231 -6.99 20.59 -12.54
N TYR A 232 -6.44 19.38 -12.49
CA TYR A 232 -5.57 18.96 -11.38
C TYR A 232 -4.11 19.27 -11.66
N PHE A 233 -3.43 19.90 -10.69
CA PHE A 233 -2.00 20.19 -10.77
C PHE A 233 -1.17 18.98 -10.34
N PHE A 234 -1.35 17.85 -11.03
CA PHE A 234 -0.72 16.57 -10.71
C PHE A 234 0.80 16.67 -10.51
N ASP A 235 1.51 17.42 -11.34
CA ASP A 235 2.97 17.62 -11.18
C ASP A 235 3.34 18.23 -9.82
N SER A 236 2.53 19.18 -9.33
CA SER A 236 2.71 19.79 -8.01
C SER A 236 2.35 18.80 -6.89
N TRP A 237 1.29 18.02 -7.07
CA TRP A 237 0.87 17.00 -6.12
C TRP A 237 1.92 15.89 -5.98
N PHE A 238 2.44 15.39 -7.10
CA PHE A 238 3.51 14.39 -7.13
C PHE A 238 4.78 14.92 -6.48
N SER A 239 5.16 16.16 -6.78
CA SER A 239 6.32 16.81 -6.17
C SER A 239 6.19 16.90 -4.65
N LEU A 240 5.00 17.26 -4.15
CA LEU A 240 4.72 17.29 -2.72
C LEU A 240 4.79 15.89 -2.08
N ILE A 241 4.20 14.88 -2.72
CA ILE A 241 4.24 13.49 -2.22
C ILE A 241 5.69 13.01 -2.14
N CYS A 242 6.47 13.18 -3.21
CA CYS A 242 7.88 12.80 -3.25
C CYS A 242 8.72 13.56 -2.21
N GLN A 243 8.39 14.82 -1.93
CA GLN A 243 9.09 15.62 -0.92
C GLN A 243 8.81 15.11 0.50
N LEU A 244 7.56 14.77 0.81
CA LEU A 244 7.15 14.38 2.16
C LEU A 244 7.35 12.89 2.45
N GLN A 245 7.18 12.04 1.43
CA GLN A 245 7.25 10.58 1.53
C GLN A 245 8.02 10.03 0.32
N PRO A 246 9.36 10.19 0.28
CA PRO A 246 10.19 9.79 -0.86
C PRO A 246 10.20 8.27 -1.13
N GLY A 247 9.76 7.46 -0.17
CA GLY A 247 9.57 6.01 -0.32
C GLY A 247 8.19 5.60 -0.84
N ALA A 248 7.25 6.54 -0.98
CA ALA A 248 5.91 6.24 -1.45
C ALA A 248 5.88 5.99 -2.96
N VAL A 249 5.15 4.96 -3.38
CA VAL A 249 4.75 4.79 -4.78
C VAL A 249 3.45 5.57 -5.02
N ILE A 250 3.42 6.32 -6.12
CA ILE A 250 2.23 7.08 -6.52
C ILE A 250 1.51 6.30 -7.60
N PHE A 251 0.29 5.87 -7.31
CA PHE A 251 -0.64 5.35 -8.30
C PHE A 251 -1.47 6.50 -8.89
N SER A 252 -1.61 6.47 -10.21
CA SER A 252 -2.76 7.04 -10.92
C SER A 252 -3.03 6.18 -12.16
N ASP A 253 -4.00 6.54 -12.99
CA ASP A 253 -4.25 5.89 -14.28
C ASP A 253 -2.98 5.80 -15.14
N ALA A 254 -2.13 6.83 -15.10
CA ALA A 254 -0.96 6.97 -15.96
C ALA A 254 0.39 7.01 -15.23
N GLY A 255 0.43 6.94 -13.89
CA GLY A 255 1.68 7.01 -13.10
C GLY A 255 1.77 8.20 -12.14
N PRO A 256 2.98 8.60 -11.69
CA PRO A 256 4.28 8.21 -12.22
C PRO A 256 4.86 6.92 -11.63
N GLY A 257 4.35 6.44 -10.49
CA GLY A 257 4.88 5.26 -9.81
C GLY A 257 4.33 3.96 -10.39
N THR A 258 3.00 3.84 -10.40
CA THR A 258 2.25 2.70 -10.93
C THR A 258 1.08 3.21 -11.78
N ARG A 259 0.64 2.40 -12.73
CA ARG A 259 -0.45 2.73 -13.66
C ARG A 259 -1.63 1.79 -13.44
N TRP A 260 -2.83 2.24 -13.79
CA TRP A 260 -4.00 1.39 -13.82
C TRP A 260 -3.88 0.34 -14.93
N ILE A 261 -4.42 -0.86 -14.69
CA ILE A 261 -4.39 -1.95 -15.67
C ILE A 261 -5.45 -1.76 -16.77
N GLY A 262 -6.43 -0.88 -16.55
CA GLY A 262 -7.55 -0.63 -17.47
C GLY A 262 -8.79 -1.50 -17.20
N ASP A 263 -8.82 -2.22 -16.08
CA ASP A 263 -9.91 -3.13 -15.72
C ASP A 263 -10.08 -3.22 -14.18
N GLU A 264 -11.33 -3.26 -13.73
CA GLU A 264 -11.70 -3.47 -12.33
C GLU A 264 -12.11 -4.91 -12.02
N ALA A 265 -12.30 -5.76 -13.04
CA ALA A 265 -12.53 -7.19 -12.85
C ALA A 265 -11.26 -7.97 -12.43
N GLY A 266 -10.12 -7.28 -12.33
CA GLY A 266 -8.86 -7.82 -11.81
C GLY A 266 -8.06 -8.62 -12.83
N SER A 267 -8.25 -8.37 -14.13
CA SER A 267 -7.59 -9.12 -15.20
C SER A 267 -6.53 -8.28 -15.92
N ALA A 268 -5.27 -8.73 -15.84
CA ALA A 268 -4.21 -8.22 -16.71
C ALA A 268 -4.21 -8.95 -18.06
N GLY A 269 -3.80 -8.25 -19.12
CA GLY A 269 -3.54 -8.87 -20.41
C GLY A 269 -2.45 -9.95 -20.32
N THR A 270 -2.53 -10.98 -21.17
CA THR A 270 -1.51 -12.06 -21.23
C THR A 270 -0.11 -11.55 -21.53
N THR A 271 -0.01 -10.41 -22.24
CA THR A 271 1.20 -9.62 -22.38
C THR A 271 1.00 -8.29 -21.65
N CYS A 272 1.77 -8.07 -20.58
CA CYS A 272 1.73 -6.84 -19.80
C CYS A 272 3.16 -6.33 -19.61
N TRP A 273 3.55 -5.36 -20.43
CA TRP A 273 4.84 -4.69 -20.27
C TRP A 273 4.74 -3.66 -19.14
N SER A 274 5.65 -3.72 -18.16
CA SER A 274 5.75 -2.68 -17.12
C SER A 274 6.28 -1.34 -17.65
N LEU A 275 6.64 -1.28 -18.94
CA LEU A 275 6.98 -0.05 -19.65
C LEU A 275 5.70 0.64 -20.13
N PHE A 276 5.63 1.95 -19.93
CA PHE A 276 4.48 2.76 -20.34
C PHE A 276 4.94 4.10 -20.90
N ASN A 277 4.35 4.51 -22.03
CA ASN A 277 4.63 5.81 -22.63
C ASN A 277 3.57 6.82 -22.16
N THR A 278 3.95 7.68 -21.24
CA THR A 278 3.05 8.66 -20.64
C THR A 278 2.72 9.84 -21.56
N SER A 279 3.45 10.04 -22.67
CA SER A 279 3.22 11.17 -23.58
C SER A 279 1.83 11.17 -24.24
N ASN A 280 1.16 10.02 -24.26
CA ASN A 280 -0.17 9.85 -24.87
C ASN A 280 -1.25 9.49 -23.84
N ALA A 281 -0.95 9.55 -22.54
CA ALA A 281 -1.88 9.16 -21.48
C ALA A 281 -2.22 10.37 -20.60
N LEU A 282 -3.51 10.58 -20.37
CA LEU A 282 -4.01 11.60 -19.44
C LEU A 282 -4.60 10.87 -18.24
N ILE A 283 -4.27 11.33 -17.03
CA ILE A 283 -4.88 10.81 -15.80
C ILE A 283 -6.38 11.18 -15.82
N GLY A 284 -7.25 10.22 -15.55
CA GLY A 284 -8.70 10.37 -15.72
C GLY A 284 -9.17 10.47 -17.17
N GLY A 285 -8.28 10.32 -18.15
CA GLY A 285 -8.65 10.13 -19.54
C GLY A 285 -8.96 8.66 -19.78
N THR A 286 -10.23 8.30 -19.95
CA THR A 286 -10.57 6.98 -20.51
C THR A 286 -10.12 6.98 -21.97
N ASP A 287 -8.98 6.40 -22.29
CA ASP A 287 -8.66 6.05 -23.68
C ASP A 287 -9.59 4.89 -24.08
N PRO A 288 -10.55 5.09 -25.00
CA PRO A 288 -11.36 3.99 -25.50
C PRO A 288 -10.48 3.17 -26.46
N GLN A 289 -9.61 2.32 -25.93
CA GLN A 289 -8.96 1.27 -26.72
C GLN A 289 -9.84 0.03 -26.82
#